data_AF-A0A1H0ZJ30-F1
#
_entry.id   AF-A0A1H0ZJ30-F1
#
_cell.length_a   1.000
_cell.length_b   1.000
_cell.length_c   1.000
_cell.angle_alpha   90.00
_cell.angle_beta   90.00
_cell.angle_gamma   90.00
#
_symmetry.space_group_name_H-M   'P 1'
#
loop_
_entity.id
_entity.type
_entity.pdbx_description
1 polymer ?
#
loop_
_entity_poly.entity_id
_entity_poly.type
_entity_poly.pdbx_seq_one_letter_code
_entity_poly.pdbx_strand_id
1 'polypeptide(L)'
;MSLAGLVFNLVTFPGIVLNGIVQDYYVRKYSVPVARLDGDALEELDDEELDGRDAEPASDESGEVVVDFYGIDDYRSTFAVTLMPFFACSAVAFAVFALSVPLIEGDVPFWWLLAWLGGAVGSHTFPNTVATDALWEQSRATSSPLKFVGYPLVAVSKVVNLLRFLWIDLVYAVGLYLAARSLLGVVVF
;
A
#
# COMPACT_ATOMS: atom_id res chain seq x y z
N MET A 1 -14.10 -5.42 -10.01
CA MET A 1 -13.99 -4.47 -8.87
C MET A 1 -15.39 -4.09 -8.36
N SER A 2 -15.66 -4.14 -7.04
CA SER A 2 -16.99 -3.79 -6.50
C SER A 2 -17.19 -2.28 -6.46
N LEU A 3 -18.44 -1.81 -6.60
CA LEU A 3 -18.78 -0.37 -6.52
C LEU A 3 -18.30 0.26 -5.19
N ALA A 4 -18.42 -0.50 -4.10
CA ALA A 4 -17.95 -0.09 -2.78
C ALA A 4 -16.43 0.16 -2.74
N GLY A 5 -15.63 -0.70 -3.39
CA GLY A 5 -14.18 -0.51 -3.50
C GLY A 5 -13.80 0.70 -4.36
N LEU A 6 -14.58 0.99 -5.41
CA LEU A 6 -14.36 2.18 -6.25
C LEU A 6 -14.59 3.48 -5.46
N VAL A 7 -15.70 3.56 -4.73
CA VAL A 7 -16.01 4.72 -3.89
C VAL A 7 -14.93 4.90 -2.82
N PHE A 8 -14.50 3.80 -2.19
CA PHE A 8 -13.42 3.84 -1.19
C PHE A 8 -12.12 4.39 -1.78
N ASN A 9 -11.68 3.88 -2.93
CA ASN A 9 -10.46 4.36 -3.60
C ASN A 9 -10.56 5.83 -4.01
N LEU A 10 -11.74 6.28 -4.46
CA LEU A 10 -11.97 7.68 -4.80
C LEU A 10 -11.83 8.59 -3.57
N VAL A 11 -12.43 8.19 -2.44
CA VAL A 11 -12.38 8.96 -1.18
C VAL A 11 -10.99 8.96 -0.55
N THR A 12 -10.21 7.89 -0.77
CA THR A 12 -8.87 7.70 -0.19
C THR A 12 -7.73 7.93 -1.20
N PHE A 13 -8.05 8.51 -2.36
CA PHE A 13 -7.10 8.74 -3.46
C PHE A 13 -5.81 9.45 -3.04
N PRO A 14 -5.82 10.48 -2.16
CA PRO A 14 -4.58 11.10 -1.69
C PRO A 14 -3.60 10.09 -1.06
N GLY A 15 -4.14 9.08 -0.36
CA GLY A 15 -3.34 8.00 0.20
C GLY A 15 -2.71 7.11 -0.86
N ILE A 16 -3.48 6.77 -1.91
CA ILE A 16 -2.98 6.00 -3.07
C ILE A 16 -1.82 6.74 -3.75
N VAL A 17 -2.00 8.04 -4.01
CA VAL A 17 -0.97 8.88 -4.64
C VAL A 17 0.29 8.92 -3.78
N LEU A 18 0.15 9.19 -2.49
CA LEU A 18 1.31 9.28 -1.60
C LEU A 18 2.06 7.94 -1.52
N ASN A 19 1.33 6.83 -1.35
CA ASN A 19 1.94 5.51 -1.33
C ASN A 19 2.65 5.19 -2.65
N GLY A 20 2.05 5.53 -3.80
CA GLY A 20 2.67 5.39 -5.12
C GLY A 20 3.96 6.19 -5.28
N ILE A 21 3.99 7.44 -4.81
CA ILE A 21 5.20 8.29 -4.82
C ILE A 21 6.31 7.65 -3.97
N VAL A 22 5.97 7.18 -2.77
CA VAL A 22 6.94 6.55 -1.88
C VAL A 22 7.46 5.24 -2.49
N GLN A 23 6.57 4.40 -3.03
CA GLN A 23 6.94 3.16 -3.71
C GLN A 23 7.88 3.42 -4.88
N ASP A 24 7.55 4.37 -5.77
CA ASP A 24 8.38 4.76 -6.93
C ASP A 24 9.76 5.25 -6.49
N TYR A 25 9.84 6.04 -5.41
CA TYR A 25 11.12 6.43 -4.84
C TYR A 25 11.99 5.23 -4.44
N TYR A 26 11.42 4.22 -3.77
CA TYR A 26 12.16 3.01 -3.39
C TYR A 26 12.51 2.13 -4.61
N VAL A 27 11.60 1.98 -5.56
CA VAL A 27 11.85 1.26 -6.82
C VAL A 27 13.06 1.85 -7.56
N ARG A 28 13.10 3.17 -7.72
CA ARG A 28 14.22 3.87 -8.36
C ARG A 28 15.51 3.78 -7.55
N LYS A 29 15.42 3.92 -6.22
CA LYS A 29 16.58 3.88 -5.33
C LYS A 29 17.30 2.52 -5.35
N TYR A 30 16.55 1.45 -5.50
CA TYR A 30 17.07 0.08 -5.53
C TYR A 30 17.21 -0.50 -6.94
N SER A 31 17.03 0.33 -7.99
CA SER A 31 17.14 -0.07 -9.39
C SER A 31 16.35 -1.34 -9.71
N VAL A 32 15.13 -1.44 -9.17
CA VAL A 32 14.29 -2.63 -9.34
C VAL A 32 13.95 -2.81 -10.82
N PRO A 33 14.08 -4.02 -11.38
CA PRO A 33 13.70 -4.28 -12.76
C PRO A 33 12.24 -3.93 -12.98
N VAL A 34 11.96 -3.35 -14.15
CA VAL A 34 10.60 -3.00 -14.53
C VAL A 34 10.30 -3.71 -15.83
N ALA A 35 9.33 -4.61 -15.80
CA ALA A 35 8.87 -5.30 -16.99
C ALA A 35 7.90 -4.39 -17.74
N ARG A 36 8.06 -4.33 -19.06
CA ARG A 36 6.98 -3.85 -19.93
C ARG A 36 6.19 -5.06 -20.34
N LEU A 37 4.91 -5.10 -20.00
CA LEU A 37 4.00 -6.05 -20.62
C LEU A 37 3.77 -5.57 -22.05
N ASP A 38 4.30 -6.33 -23.02
CA ASP A 38 3.96 -6.13 -24.44
C ASP A 38 2.49 -6.56 -24.66
N GLY A 39 1.80 -5.90 -25.59
CA GLY A 39 0.35 -6.04 -25.80
C GLY A 39 -0.13 -7.48 -25.98
N ASP A 40 0.72 -8.35 -26.53
CA ASP A 40 0.42 -9.76 -26.80
C ASP A 40 0.21 -10.59 -25.51
N ALA A 41 0.80 -10.19 -24.38
CA ALA A 41 0.63 -10.87 -23.09
C ALA A 41 -0.67 -10.46 -22.35
N LEU A 42 -1.30 -9.37 -22.78
CA LEU A 42 -2.59 -8.92 -22.24
C LEU A 42 -3.75 -9.68 -22.90
N GLU A 43 -3.63 -10.07 -24.17
CA GLU A 43 -4.64 -10.88 -24.88
C GLU A 43 -4.80 -12.28 -24.24
N GLU A 44 -3.71 -12.93 -23.81
CA GLU A 44 -3.79 -14.25 -23.15
C GLU A 44 -4.47 -14.20 -21.76
N LEU A 45 -4.52 -13.02 -21.11
CA LEU A 45 -5.22 -12.84 -19.83
C LEU A 45 -6.71 -12.49 -20.01
N ASP A 46 -7.07 -11.83 -21.12
CA ASP A 46 -8.46 -11.48 -21.44
C ASP A 46 -9.26 -12.69 -21.98
N ASP A 47 -8.60 -13.63 -22.66
CA ASP A 47 -9.25 -14.81 -23.25
C ASP A 47 -9.75 -15.82 -22.20
N GLU A 48 -9.22 -15.82 -20.96
CA GLU A 48 -9.73 -16.68 -19.89
C GLU A 48 -10.93 -16.09 -19.12
N GLU A 49 -11.25 -14.79 -19.27
CA GLU A 49 -12.31 -14.12 -18.47
C GLU A 49 -13.46 -13.46 -19.26
N LEU A 50 -13.56 -13.63 -20.59
CA LEU A 50 -14.59 -12.96 -21.40
C LEU A 50 -15.51 -13.91 -22.19
N ASP A 51 -16.41 -14.59 -21.47
CA ASP A 51 -17.75 -14.88 -22.01
C ASP A 51 -18.67 -13.66 -21.74
N GLY A 52 -18.77 -12.79 -22.75
CA GLY A 52 -20.00 -12.03 -22.98
C GLY A 52 -20.06 -10.55 -22.59
N ARG A 53 -19.03 -9.74 -22.84
CA ARG A 53 -19.23 -8.27 -22.92
C ARG A 53 -18.47 -7.63 -24.08
N ASP A 54 -19.21 -6.80 -24.81
CA ASP A 54 -18.83 -6.12 -26.03
C ASP A 54 -17.52 -5.33 -25.90
N ALA A 55 -16.63 -5.54 -26.87
CA ALA A 55 -15.36 -4.86 -27.03
C ALA A 55 -15.54 -3.36 -27.23
N GLU A 56 -15.02 -2.56 -26.30
CA GLU A 56 -14.67 -1.16 -26.56
C GLU A 56 -13.28 -1.10 -27.22
N PRO A 57 -13.05 -0.19 -28.17
CA PRO A 57 -11.86 -0.20 -28.99
C PRO A 57 -10.63 0.24 -28.18
N ALA A 58 -9.54 -0.50 -28.41
CA ALA A 58 -8.21 -0.30 -27.87
C ALA A 58 -7.76 1.16 -27.92
N SER A 59 -7.44 1.72 -26.75
CA SER A 59 -6.76 3.00 -26.61
C SER A 59 -5.31 2.79 -26.16
N ASP A 60 -4.41 3.08 -27.10
CA ASP A 60 -2.99 3.43 -26.98
C ASP A 60 -1.99 2.48 -26.29
N GLU A 61 -0.97 2.17 -27.08
CA GLU A 61 0.31 1.52 -26.78
C GLU A 61 1.12 2.25 -25.69
N SER A 62 0.72 2.08 -24.42
CA SER A 62 1.66 2.18 -23.30
C SER A 62 1.61 0.86 -22.56
N GLY A 63 2.50 -0.07 -22.90
CA GLY A 63 2.64 -1.31 -22.14
C GLY A 63 2.69 -1.00 -20.65
N GLU A 64 1.82 -1.63 -19.87
CA GLU A 64 1.75 -1.35 -18.44
C GLU A 64 3.11 -1.63 -17.82
N VAL A 65 3.70 -0.58 -17.26
CA VAL A 65 5.04 -0.63 -16.67
C VAL A 65 4.88 -1.24 -15.28
N VAL A 66 5.01 -2.56 -15.20
CA VAL A 66 4.83 -3.33 -13.97
C VAL A 66 6.18 -3.56 -13.29
N VAL A 67 6.24 -3.27 -12.00
CA VAL A 67 7.44 -3.51 -11.18
C VAL A 67 7.65 -5.01 -10.99
N ASP A 68 8.79 -5.53 -11.44
CA ASP A 68 9.15 -6.93 -11.28
C ASP A 68 9.88 -7.14 -9.94
N PHE A 69 9.10 -7.47 -8.91
CA PHE A 69 9.62 -7.77 -7.58
C PHE A 69 10.39 -9.11 -7.51
N TYR A 70 10.17 -10.02 -8.46
CA TYR A 70 10.84 -11.32 -8.49
C TYR A 70 12.24 -11.23 -9.11
N GLY A 71 12.45 -10.25 -10.00
CA GLY A 71 13.76 -9.94 -10.59
C GLY A 71 14.78 -9.30 -9.63
N ILE A 72 14.44 -9.07 -8.36
CA ILE A 72 15.37 -8.51 -7.37
C ILE A 72 16.20 -9.64 -6.73
N ASP A 73 17.48 -9.73 -7.06
CA ASP A 73 18.34 -10.83 -6.57
C ASP A 73 18.68 -10.75 -5.07
N ASP A 74 18.68 -9.55 -4.48
CA ASP A 74 19.07 -9.32 -3.10
C ASP A 74 17.89 -9.18 -2.15
N TYR A 75 17.88 -10.01 -1.11
CA TYR A 75 16.83 -10.00 -0.08
C TYR A 75 16.66 -8.64 0.59
N ARG A 76 17.74 -7.89 0.84
CA ARG A 76 17.63 -6.59 1.52
C ARG A 76 16.91 -5.58 0.65
N SER A 77 17.13 -5.65 -0.65
CA SER A 77 16.49 -4.80 -1.65
C SER A 77 15.00 -5.13 -1.76
N THR A 78 14.63 -6.41 -1.87
CA THR A 78 13.23 -6.84 -1.86
C THR A 78 12.54 -6.45 -0.56
N PHE A 79 13.20 -6.67 0.59
CA PHE A 79 12.70 -6.25 1.89
C PHE A 79 12.46 -4.74 1.94
N ALA A 80 13.42 -3.93 1.47
CA ALA A 80 13.32 -2.48 1.51
C ALA A 80 12.22 -1.95 0.57
N VAL A 81 12.16 -2.44 -0.66
CA VAL A 81 11.19 -1.98 -1.66
C VAL A 81 9.76 -2.39 -1.28
N THR A 82 9.59 -3.53 -0.63
CA THR A 82 8.26 -3.99 -0.18
C THR A 82 7.82 -3.31 1.13
N LEU A 83 8.70 -3.18 2.13
CA LEU A 83 8.28 -2.76 3.49
C LEU A 83 8.56 -1.30 3.83
N MET A 84 9.51 -0.63 3.18
CA MET A 84 9.78 0.78 3.50
C MET A 84 8.61 1.71 3.16
N PRO A 85 7.85 1.51 2.06
CA PRO A 85 6.63 2.26 1.79
C PRO A 85 5.60 2.13 2.91
N PHE A 86 5.41 0.92 3.46
CA PHE A 86 4.58 0.71 4.64
C PHE A 86 5.02 1.58 5.82
N PHE A 87 6.29 1.51 6.21
CA PHE A 87 6.78 2.29 7.35
C PHE A 87 6.71 3.80 7.12
N ALA A 88 7.08 4.27 5.93
CA ALA A 88 7.06 5.68 5.59
C ALA A 88 5.63 6.24 5.57
N CYS A 89 4.70 5.56 4.91
CA CYS A 89 3.30 5.98 4.87
C CYS A 89 2.64 5.89 6.24
N SER A 90 2.94 4.87 7.05
CA SER A 90 2.45 4.79 8.43
C SER A 90 2.99 5.91 9.31
N ALA A 91 4.27 6.29 9.15
CA ALA A 91 4.85 7.42 9.87
C ALA A 91 4.19 8.75 9.48
N VAL A 92 3.92 8.96 8.19
CA VAL A 92 3.18 10.14 7.70
C VAL A 92 1.75 10.16 8.24
N ALA A 93 1.01 9.05 8.13
CA ALA A 93 -0.35 8.94 8.65
C ALA A 93 -0.38 9.22 10.16
N PHE A 94 0.54 8.64 10.92
CA PHE A 94 0.66 8.88 12.36
C PHE A 94 0.95 10.34 12.69
N ALA A 95 1.88 10.99 11.98
CA ALA A 95 2.20 12.40 12.18
C ALA A 95 0.99 13.30 11.88
N VAL A 96 0.28 13.03 10.78
CA VAL A 96 -0.96 13.74 10.43
C VAL A 96 -2.04 13.53 11.49
N PHE A 97 -2.20 12.30 12.01
CA PHE A 97 -3.13 12.03 13.10
C PHE A 97 -2.74 12.75 14.39
N ALA A 98 -1.45 12.75 14.76
CA ALA A 98 -0.97 13.46 15.93
C ALA A 98 -1.26 14.97 15.84
N LEU A 99 -1.14 15.56 14.64
CA LEU A 99 -1.55 16.95 14.41
C LEU A 99 -3.08 17.13 14.48
N SER A 100 -3.86 16.13 14.05
CA SER A 100 -5.32 16.19 14.07
C SER A 100 -5.92 16.14 15.48
N VAL A 101 -5.31 15.38 16.41
CA VAL A 101 -5.84 15.15 17.78
C VAL A 101 -6.15 16.47 18.52
N PRO A 102 -5.21 17.42 18.69
CA PRO A 102 -5.51 18.66 19.41
C PRO A 102 -6.53 19.54 18.67
N LEU A 103 -6.63 19.44 17.35
CA LEU A 103 -7.66 20.17 16.59
C LEU A 103 -9.05 19.59 16.83
N ILE A 104 -9.16 18.26 16.95
CA ILE A 104 -10.40 17.57 17.31
C ILE A 104 -10.82 17.95 18.73
N GLU A 105 -9.89 17.86 19.68
CA GLU A 105 -10.18 18.15 21.10
C GLU A 105 -10.46 19.63 21.37
N GLY A 106 -9.83 20.52 20.60
CA GLY A 106 -10.07 21.96 20.63
C GLY A 106 -11.26 22.44 19.79
N ASP A 107 -12.02 21.52 19.16
CA ASP A 107 -13.15 21.81 18.27
C ASP A 107 -12.81 22.85 17.17
N VAL A 108 -11.60 22.75 16.62
CA VAL A 108 -11.12 23.66 15.58
C VAL A 108 -11.83 23.34 14.25
N PRO A 109 -12.41 24.33 13.55
CA PRO A 109 -13.03 24.10 12.25
C PRO A 109 -12.12 23.36 11.27
N PHE A 110 -12.70 22.46 10.48
CA PHE A 110 -11.99 21.67 9.47
C PHE A 110 -10.96 20.65 10.01
N TRP A 111 -10.99 20.30 11.31
CA TRP A 111 -10.18 19.20 11.88
C TRP A 111 -10.29 17.90 11.07
N TRP A 112 -11.46 17.67 10.48
CA TRP A 112 -11.77 16.49 9.69
C TRP A 112 -10.89 16.36 8.44
N LEU A 113 -10.31 17.45 7.91
CA LEU A 113 -9.38 17.38 6.77
C LEU A 113 -8.10 16.64 7.14
N LEU A 114 -7.51 16.91 8.31
CA LEU A 114 -6.32 16.19 8.76
C LEU A 114 -6.65 14.76 9.17
N ALA A 115 -7.77 14.55 9.88
CA ALA A 115 -8.21 13.20 10.22
C ALA A 115 -8.49 12.35 8.97
N TRP A 116 -9.14 12.94 7.96
CA TRP A 116 -9.37 12.31 6.65
C TRP A 116 -8.06 12.02 5.92
N LEU A 117 -7.13 12.97 5.87
CA LEU A 117 -5.84 12.76 5.20
C LEU A 117 -5.03 11.65 5.88
N GLY A 118 -4.96 11.64 7.21
CA GLY A 118 -4.32 10.57 7.97
C GLY A 118 -4.99 9.22 7.72
N GLY A 119 -6.33 9.18 7.67
CA GLY A 119 -7.10 7.99 7.34
C GLY A 119 -6.86 7.48 5.93
N ALA A 120 -6.83 8.39 4.94
CA ALA A 120 -6.58 8.06 3.54
C ALA A 120 -5.18 7.47 3.37
N VAL A 121 -4.14 8.10 3.91
CA VAL A 121 -2.77 7.57 3.85
C VAL A 121 -2.66 6.25 4.61
N GLY A 122 -3.20 6.19 5.84
CA GLY A 122 -3.14 5.00 6.69
C GLY A 122 -3.81 3.77 6.08
N SER A 123 -4.81 3.96 5.22
CA SER A 123 -5.55 2.87 4.56
C SER A 123 -4.84 2.27 3.35
N HIS A 124 -3.70 2.83 2.93
CA HIS A 124 -2.94 2.37 1.76
C HIS A 124 -1.47 2.10 2.09
N THR A 125 -1.17 1.79 3.36
CA THR A 125 0.20 1.52 3.82
C THR A 125 0.66 0.10 3.51
N PHE A 126 -0.25 -0.88 3.51
CA PHE A 126 0.14 -2.27 3.32
C PHE A 126 0.61 -2.55 1.89
N PRO A 127 1.68 -3.34 1.72
CA PRO A 127 2.18 -3.69 0.40
C PRO A 127 1.15 -4.52 -0.37
N ASN A 128 1.16 -4.39 -1.70
CA ASN A 128 0.31 -5.20 -2.57
C ASN A 128 0.70 -6.69 -2.53
N THR A 129 -0.15 -7.54 -3.11
CA THR A 129 0.02 -9.00 -3.10
C THR A 129 1.31 -9.46 -3.78
N VAL A 130 1.64 -8.92 -4.96
CA VAL A 130 2.83 -9.29 -5.74
C VAL A 130 4.12 -9.02 -4.95
N ALA A 131 4.27 -7.82 -4.40
CA ALA A 131 5.42 -7.45 -3.57
C ALA A 131 5.52 -8.28 -2.28
N THR A 132 4.37 -8.60 -1.70
CA THR A 132 4.25 -9.43 -0.49
C THR A 132 4.67 -10.88 -0.77
N ASP A 133 4.27 -11.42 -1.92
CA ASP A 133 4.57 -12.80 -2.32
C ASP A 133 6.05 -12.96 -2.69
N ALA A 134 6.62 -12.04 -3.47
CA ALA A 134 8.05 -12.02 -3.76
C ALA A 134 8.90 -11.98 -2.46
N LEU A 135 8.52 -11.13 -1.50
CA LEU A 135 9.22 -11.06 -0.21
C LEU A 135 9.04 -12.34 0.62
N TRP A 136 7.88 -13.00 0.58
CA TRP A 136 7.65 -14.29 1.24
C TRP A 136 8.60 -15.37 0.71
N GLU A 137 8.72 -15.46 -0.62
CA GLU A 137 9.56 -16.46 -1.27
C GLU A 137 11.03 -16.25 -0.96
N GLN A 138 11.53 -15.03 -1.09
CA GLN A 138 12.92 -14.75 -0.77
C GLN A 138 13.21 -14.90 0.73
N SER A 139 12.23 -14.64 1.61
CA SER A 139 12.39 -14.88 3.05
C SER A 139 12.63 -16.36 3.38
N ARG A 140 12.04 -17.28 2.59
CA ARG A 140 12.28 -18.73 2.71
C ARG A 140 13.69 -19.12 2.28
N ALA A 141 14.23 -18.46 1.24
CA ALA A 141 15.53 -18.79 0.66
C ALA A 141 16.71 -18.11 1.37
N THR A 142 16.49 -16.98 2.06
CA THR A 142 17.59 -16.17 2.61
C THR A 142 18.16 -16.68 3.94
N SER A 143 19.47 -16.51 4.11
CA SER A 143 20.16 -16.65 5.40
C SER A 143 20.15 -15.35 6.23
N SER A 144 19.66 -14.24 5.67
CA SER A 144 19.65 -12.94 6.34
C SER A 144 18.81 -12.92 7.62
N PRO A 145 19.31 -12.37 8.74
CA PRO A 145 18.52 -12.18 9.97
C PRO A 145 17.27 -11.30 9.79
N LEU A 146 17.24 -10.45 8.76
CA LEU A 146 16.08 -9.60 8.46
C LEU A 146 14.80 -10.40 8.21
N LYS A 147 14.92 -11.69 7.86
CA LYS A 147 13.77 -12.59 7.71
C LYS A 147 12.91 -12.71 8.97
N PHE A 148 13.48 -12.53 10.15
CA PHE A 148 12.70 -12.53 11.40
C PHE A 148 11.73 -11.36 11.51
N VAL A 149 12.00 -10.25 10.80
CA VAL A 149 11.09 -9.12 10.67
C VAL A 149 10.21 -9.27 9.43
N GLY A 150 10.79 -9.75 8.32
CA GLY A 150 10.07 -9.94 7.05
C GLY A 150 8.92 -10.93 7.18
N TYR A 151 9.14 -12.09 7.80
CA TYR A 151 8.12 -13.15 7.91
C TYR A 151 6.83 -12.70 8.61
N PRO A 152 6.87 -12.14 9.84
CA PRO A 152 5.65 -11.70 10.51
C PRO A 152 4.93 -10.61 9.74
N LEU A 153 5.65 -9.62 9.19
CA LEU A 153 5.04 -8.51 8.46
C LEU A 153 4.40 -8.97 7.15
N VAL A 154 5.03 -9.87 6.42
CA VAL A 154 4.47 -10.47 5.21
C VAL A 154 3.23 -11.31 5.53
N ALA A 155 3.26 -12.09 6.62
CA ALA A 155 2.10 -12.86 7.06
C ALA A 155 0.91 -11.97 7.39
N VAL A 156 1.13 -10.88 8.13
CA VAL A 156 0.09 -9.87 8.42
C VAL A 156 -0.40 -9.22 7.12
N SER A 157 0.51 -8.83 6.22
CA SER A 157 0.16 -8.20 4.94
C SER A 157 -0.67 -9.12 4.05
N LYS A 158 -0.40 -10.43 4.02
CA LYS A 158 -1.24 -11.41 3.30
C LYS A 158 -2.65 -11.46 3.87
N VAL A 159 -2.80 -11.49 5.20
CA VAL A 159 -4.12 -11.48 5.86
C VAL A 159 -4.86 -10.19 5.55
N VAL A 160 -4.18 -9.05 5.62
CA VAL A 160 -4.76 -7.75 5.29
C VAL A 160 -5.21 -7.70 3.82
N ASN A 161 -4.35 -8.09 2.89
CA ASN A 161 -4.68 -8.13 1.46
C ASN A 161 -5.89 -9.04 1.17
N LEU A 162 -6.00 -10.19 1.84
CA LEU A 162 -7.14 -11.09 1.74
C LEU A 162 -8.44 -10.45 2.24
N LEU A 163 -8.36 -9.67 3.33
CA LEU A 163 -9.51 -9.05 4.00
C LEU A 163 -9.79 -7.61 3.53
N ARG A 164 -9.06 -7.12 2.53
CA ARG A 164 -9.20 -5.74 2.02
C ARG A 164 -10.61 -5.42 1.52
N PHE A 165 -11.36 -6.42 1.05
CA PHE A 165 -12.78 -6.24 0.69
C PHE A 165 -13.67 -5.84 1.87
N LEU A 166 -13.27 -6.15 3.11
CA LEU A 166 -13.92 -5.71 4.36
C LEU A 166 -13.38 -4.36 4.88
N TRP A 167 -12.50 -3.72 4.11
CA TRP A 167 -11.89 -2.44 4.44
C TRP A 167 -11.03 -2.52 5.70
N ILE A 168 -10.37 -3.65 5.92
CA ILE A 168 -9.53 -3.89 7.10
C ILE A 168 -8.37 -2.88 7.21
N ASP A 169 -7.91 -2.31 6.10
CA ASP A 169 -6.90 -1.26 6.10
C ASP A 169 -7.35 -0.01 6.87
N LEU A 170 -8.65 0.28 6.86
CA LEU A 170 -9.22 1.36 7.67
C LEU A 170 -9.08 1.06 9.17
N VAL A 171 -9.16 -0.21 9.59
CA VAL A 171 -8.94 -0.61 10.98
C VAL A 171 -7.50 -0.31 11.40
N TYR A 172 -6.53 -0.54 10.53
CA TYR A 172 -5.14 -0.16 10.79
C TYR A 172 -4.99 1.37 10.92
N ALA A 173 -5.60 2.15 10.04
CA ALA A 173 -5.59 3.61 10.14
C ALA A 173 -6.23 4.11 11.46
N VAL A 174 -7.34 3.51 11.88
CA VAL A 174 -7.96 3.80 13.20
C VAL A 174 -6.99 3.43 14.33
N GLY A 175 -6.29 2.30 14.23
CA GLY A 175 -5.24 1.92 15.19
C GLY A 175 -4.13 2.97 15.31
N LEU A 176 -3.66 3.52 14.18
CA LEU A 176 -2.68 4.62 14.17
C LEU A 176 -3.24 5.89 14.83
N TYR A 177 -4.50 6.25 14.57
CA TYR A 177 -5.13 7.39 15.23
C TYR A 177 -5.21 7.21 16.76
N LEU A 178 -5.66 6.04 17.22
CA LEU A 178 -5.73 5.74 18.66
C LEU A 178 -4.35 5.75 19.33
N ALA A 179 -3.32 5.25 18.64
CA ALA A 179 -1.93 5.32 19.10
C ALA A 179 -1.46 6.78 19.21
N ALA A 180 -1.73 7.61 18.21
CA ALA A 180 -1.36 9.03 18.21
C ALA A 180 -2.04 9.78 19.37
N ARG A 181 -3.34 9.56 19.56
CA ARG A 181 -4.10 10.13 20.68
C ARG A 181 -3.55 9.68 22.02
N SER A 182 -3.23 8.40 22.17
CA SER A 182 -2.69 7.85 23.43
C SER A 182 -1.31 8.44 23.75
N LEU A 183 -0.44 8.59 22.75
CA LEU A 183 0.87 9.22 22.91
C LEU A 183 0.74 10.67 23.38
N LEU A 184 -0.14 11.46 22.76
CA LEU A 184 -0.35 12.85 23.15
C LEU A 184 -1.00 12.98 24.52
N GLY A 185 -1.94 12.09 24.85
CA GLY A 185 -2.50 12.00 26.20
C GLY A 185 -1.40 11.82 27.25
N VAL A 186 -0.42 10.94 27.01
CA VAL A 186 0.74 10.75 27.92
C VAL A 186 1.65 11.99 27.99
N VAL A 187 1.77 12.77 26.92
CA VAL A 187 2.66 13.95 26.85
C VAL A 187 2.04 15.20 27.48
N VAL A 188 0.71 15.28 27.58
CA VAL A 188 -0.04 16.47 28.05
C VAL A 188 -0.34 16.43 29.56
N PHE A 189 -0.05 15.32 30.25
CA PHE A 189 -0.10 15.19 31.72
C PHE A 189 1.29 15.24 32.36
#